data_AF-A0A965W4Z2-F1
#
_entry.id   AF-A0A965W4Z2-F1
#
_cell.length_a   1.000
_cell.length_b   1.000
_cell.length_c   1.000
_cell.angle_alpha   90.00
_cell.angle_beta   90.00
_cell.angle_gamma   90.00
#
_symmetry.space_group_name_H-M   'P 1'
#
loop_
_entity.id
_entity.type
_entity.pdbx_description
1 polymer ?
#
loop_
_entity_poly.entity_id
_entity_poly.type
_entity_poly.pdbx_seq_one_letter_code
_entity_poly.pdbx_strand_id
1 'polypeptide(L)'
;MNYYNKNNLKQYILASASPFLIPAVLGSTAVLLGALGAHALKAVCTPEQLQSFETAVRYQMYHSMALLVLYCVPQSASVKLTERLWLWGTILFSGSIYLLLLLKIQFHAISLPALGLITPLGGILMILGWLNVIRFKRT
;
A
#
# COMPACT_ATOMS: atom_id res chain seq x y z
N MET A 1 -44.58 -13.44 -10.63
CA MET A 1 -43.39 -12.63 -11.01
C MET A 1 -42.70 -12.15 -9.74
N ASN A 2 -41.81 -12.98 -9.17
CA ASN A 2 -41.03 -12.67 -7.96
C ASN A 2 -39.55 -12.88 -8.30
N TYR A 3 -38.91 -11.87 -8.90
CA TYR A 3 -37.50 -11.92 -9.30
C TYR A 3 -36.53 -11.47 -8.19
N TYR A 4 -37.01 -11.21 -6.96
CA TYR A 4 -36.15 -10.76 -5.86
C TYR A 4 -36.11 -11.80 -4.72
N ASN A 5 -35.15 -12.72 -4.83
CA ASN A 5 -34.75 -13.59 -3.73
C ASN A 5 -33.73 -12.85 -2.84
N LYS A 6 -34.15 -12.43 -1.64
CA LYS A 6 -33.32 -11.75 -0.62
C LYS A 6 -32.02 -12.51 -0.27
N ASN A 7 -31.98 -13.83 -0.47
CA ASN A 7 -30.79 -14.64 -0.17
C ASN A 7 -29.66 -14.42 -1.17
N ASN A 8 -29.98 -14.10 -2.43
CA ASN A 8 -28.96 -13.75 -3.42
C ASN A 8 -28.28 -12.42 -3.06
N LEU A 9 -29.04 -11.44 -2.56
CA LEU A 9 -28.51 -10.14 -2.16
C LEU A 9 -27.52 -10.26 -0.99
N LYS A 10 -27.83 -11.11 0.01
CA LYS A 10 -26.91 -11.43 1.10
C LYS A 10 -25.68 -12.17 0.61
N GLN A 11 -25.81 -13.09 -0.34
CA GLN A 11 -24.66 -13.79 -0.95
C GLN A 11 -23.74 -12.82 -1.72
N TYR A 12 -24.27 -11.80 -2.40
CA TYR A 12 -23.46 -10.75 -3.02
C TYR A 12 -22.79 -9.81 -2.01
N ILE A 13 -23.40 -9.61 -0.83
CA ILE A 13 -22.86 -8.76 0.24
C ILE A 13 -21.86 -9.51 1.15
N LEU A 14 -21.97 -10.84 1.27
CA LEU A 14 -21.24 -11.65 2.25
C LEU A 14 -20.15 -12.57 1.67
N ALA A 15 -20.05 -12.74 0.34
CA ALA A 15 -19.20 -13.80 -0.25
C ALA A 15 -17.78 -13.38 -0.68
N SER A 16 -17.31 -12.18 -0.37
CA SER A 16 -15.88 -11.84 -0.48
C SER A 16 -15.51 -10.93 0.67
N ALA A 17 -14.32 -11.09 1.24
CA ALA A 17 -13.74 -10.07 2.11
C ALA A 17 -14.01 -8.69 1.50
N SER A 18 -14.48 -7.74 2.31
CA SER A 18 -14.77 -6.38 1.85
C SER A 18 -13.61 -5.88 0.99
N PRO A 19 -13.83 -5.42 -0.26
CA PRO A 19 -12.74 -5.01 -1.16
C PRO A 19 -11.87 -3.93 -0.50
N PHE A 20 -12.43 -3.20 0.46
CA PHE A 20 -11.75 -2.16 1.23
C PHE A 20 -10.79 -2.66 2.31
N LEU A 21 -10.70 -3.98 2.56
CA LEU A 21 -9.83 -4.53 3.60
C LEU A 21 -8.37 -4.14 3.39
N ILE A 22 -7.84 -4.34 2.18
CA ILE A 22 -6.44 -4.05 1.85
C ILE A 22 -6.11 -2.56 2.07
N PRO A 23 -6.84 -1.59 1.47
CA PRO A 23 -6.54 -0.19 1.68
C PRO A 23 -6.78 0.25 3.11
N ALA A 24 -7.77 -0.30 3.82
CA ALA A 24 -8.00 0.01 5.24
C ALA A 24 -6.82 -0.43 6.12
N VAL A 25 -6.27 -1.62 5.87
CA VAL A 25 -5.07 -2.11 6.57
C VAL A 25 -3.86 -1.25 6.24
N LEU A 26 -3.62 -0.93 4.96
CA LEU A 26 -2.52 -0.06 4.56
C LEU A 26 -2.65 1.35 5.15
N GLY A 27 -3.86 1.92 5.16
CA GLY A 27 -4.12 3.26 5.67
C GLY A 27 -3.97 3.33 7.19
N SER A 28 -4.58 2.40 7.91
CA SER A 28 -4.49 2.33 9.38
C SER A 28 -3.04 2.15 9.86
N THR A 29 -2.29 1.24 9.23
CA THR A 29 -0.87 1.06 9.56
C THR A 29 -0.01 2.26 9.15
N ALA A 30 -0.34 2.97 8.06
CA ALA A 30 0.35 4.21 7.70
C ALA A 30 0.10 5.33 8.73
N VAL A 31 -1.13 5.48 9.24
CA VAL A 31 -1.43 6.44 10.32
C VAL A 31 -0.65 6.08 11.59
N LEU A 32 -0.66 4.80 11.98
CA LEU A 32 0.05 4.32 13.16
C LEU A 32 1.57 4.58 13.05
N LEU A 33 2.16 4.23 11.92
CA LEU A 33 3.59 4.44 11.66
C LEU A 33 3.92 5.93 11.55
N GLY A 34 3.06 6.75 10.94
CA GLY A 34 3.24 8.20 10.88
C GLY A 34 3.25 8.85 12.26
N ALA A 35 2.33 8.45 13.14
CA ALA A 35 2.31 8.92 14.53
C ALA A 35 3.57 8.47 15.30
N LEU A 36 4.01 7.22 15.10
CA LEU A 36 5.26 6.70 15.67
C LEU A 36 6.46 7.53 15.19
N GLY A 37 6.51 7.87 13.90
CA GLY A 37 7.53 8.75 13.31
C GLY A 37 7.61 10.11 13.99
N ALA A 38 6.47 10.79 14.09
CA ALA A 38 6.39 12.15 14.62
C ALA A 38 6.70 12.26 16.12
N HIS A 39 6.29 11.26 16.91
CA HIS A 39 6.36 11.34 18.38
C HIS A 39 7.49 10.53 19.00
N ALA A 40 7.81 9.33 18.48
CA ALA A 40 8.78 8.44 19.10
C ALA A 40 10.12 8.40 18.36
N LEU A 41 10.09 8.29 17.02
CA LEU A 41 11.32 8.08 16.24
C LEU A 41 12.18 9.34 16.13
N LYS A 42 11.59 10.54 16.27
CA LYS A 42 12.34 11.81 16.21
C LYS A 42 13.45 11.92 17.26
N ALA A 43 13.33 11.25 18.41
CA ALA A 43 14.32 11.28 19.48
C ALA A 43 15.51 10.33 19.25
N VAL A 44 15.38 9.34 18.36
CA VAL A 44 16.36 8.25 18.18
C VAL A 44 16.89 8.12 16.76
N CYS A 45 16.23 8.71 15.76
CA CYS A 45 16.63 8.69 14.36
C CYS A 45 17.39 9.95 13.97
N THR A 46 18.34 9.82 13.04
CA THR A 46 18.90 11.00 12.35
C THR A 46 17.85 11.66 11.45
N PRO A 47 18.03 12.94 11.08
CA PRO A 47 17.11 13.62 10.17
C PRO A 47 16.87 12.87 8.85
N GLU A 48 17.91 12.27 8.27
CA GLU A 48 17.83 11.53 7.00
C GLU A 48 17.06 10.21 7.14
N GLN A 49 17.25 9.53 8.27
CA GLN A 49 16.52 8.31 8.62
C GLN A 49 15.03 8.61 8.80
N LEU A 50 14.71 9.68 9.53
CA LEU A 50 13.34 10.12 9.76
C LEU A 50 12.68 10.53 8.44
N GLN A 51 13.37 11.31 7.60
CA GLN A 51 12.87 11.71 6.28
C GLN A 51 12.57 10.50 5.37
N SER A 52 13.46 9.49 5.36
CA SER A 52 13.23 8.26 4.62
C SER A 52 12.00 7.51 5.14
N PHE A 53 11.87 7.39 6.46
CA PHE A 53 10.72 6.75 7.09
C PHE A 53 9.40 7.46 6.76
N GLU A 54 9.36 8.79 6.88
CA GLU A 54 8.19 9.59 6.50
C GLU A 54 7.84 9.46 5.02
N THR A 55 8.84 9.28 4.16
CA THR A 55 8.61 8.99 2.73
C THR A 55 7.92 7.65 2.54
N ALA A 56 8.34 6.60 3.25
CA ALA A 56 7.66 5.31 3.22
C ALA A 56 6.20 5.41 3.71
N VAL A 57 5.95 6.12 4.83
CA VAL A 57 4.60 6.36 5.35
C VAL A 57 3.72 7.06 4.32
N ARG A 58 4.25 8.11 3.67
CA ARG A 58 3.54 8.88 2.66
C ARG A 58 3.18 8.04 1.44
N TYR A 59 4.13 7.26 0.91
CA TYR A 59 3.85 6.40 -0.25
C TYR A 59 2.85 5.28 0.06
N GLN A 60 2.90 4.71 1.26
CA GLN A 60 1.91 3.76 1.74
C GLN A 60 0.51 4.39 1.85
N MET A 61 0.41 5.59 2.42
CA MET A 61 -0.88 6.30 2.52
C MET A 61 -1.44 6.65 1.14
N TYR A 62 -0.60 7.16 0.22
CA TYR A 62 -1.03 7.48 -1.14
C TYR A 62 -1.59 6.27 -1.87
N HIS A 63 -0.95 5.10 -1.75
CA HIS A 63 -1.43 3.89 -2.41
C HIS A 63 -2.61 3.24 -1.67
N SER A 64 -2.74 3.41 -0.35
CA SER A 64 -3.98 3.10 0.37
C SER A 64 -5.17 3.90 -0.20
N MET A 65 -5.02 5.22 -0.35
CA MET A 65 -6.07 6.07 -0.92
C MET A 65 -6.35 5.74 -2.39
N ALA A 66 -5.31 5.50 -3.19
CA ALA A 66 -5.47 5.12 -4.59
C ALA A 66 -6.22 3.78 -4.73
N LEU A 67 -5.95 2.80 -3.85
CA LEU A 67 -6.67 1.53 -3.82
C LEU A 67 -8.14 1.70 -3.37
N LEU A 68 -8.45 2.61 -2.42
CA LEU A 68 -9.84 2.94 -2.10
C LEU A 68 -10.60 3.42 -3.34
N VAL A 69 -10.01 4.36 -4.10
CA VAL A 69 -10.60 4.88 -5.34
C VAL A 69 -10.72 3.78 -6.40
N LEU A 70 -9.71 2.92 -6.52
CA LEU A 70 -9.70 1.80 -7.47
C LEU A 70 -10.84 0.80 -7.22
N TYR A 71 -11.26 0.60 -5.97
CA TYR A 71 -12.39 -0.29 -5.68
C TYR A 71 -13.77 0.35 -5.90
N CYS A 72 -13.84 1.66 -6.14
CA CYS A 72 -15.08 2.34 -6.52
C CYS A 72 -15.40 2.20 -8.02
N VAL A 73 -14.49 1.68 -8.85
CA VAL A 73 -14.72 1.49 -10.28
C VAL A 73 -15.15 0.06 -10.63
N PRO A 74 -15.85 -0.16 -11.77
CA PRO A 74 -16.21 -1.51 -12.22
C PRO A 74 -15.00 -2.42 -12.33
N GLN A 75 -15.10 -3.60 -11.71
CA GLN A 75 -13.99 -4.53 -11.62
C GLN A 75 -13.70 -5.17 -12.99
N SER A 76 -12.44 -5.11 -13.40
CA SER A 76 -11.95 -5.67 -14.67
C SER A 76 -10.56 -6.30 -14.50
N ALA A 77 -10.08 -7.01 -15.51
CA ALA A 77 -8.72 -7.57 -15.49
C ALA A 77 -7.66 -6.47 -15.32
N SER A 78 -7.83 -5.31 -15.96
CA SER A 78 -6.93 -4.16 -15.82
C SER A 78 -6.96 -3.59 -14.40
N VAL A 79 -8.14 -3.47 -13.77
CA VAL A 79 -8.27 -3.01 -12.38
C VAL A 79 -7.55 -3.95 -11.42
N LYS A 80 -7.77 -5.26 -11.53
CA LYS A 80 -7.08 -6.27 -10.70
C LYS A 80 -5.57 -6.27 -10.89
N LEU A 81 -5.09 -6.00 -12.11
CA LEU A 81 -3.66 -5.85 -12.37
C LEU A 81 -3.09 -4.61 -11.68
N THR A 82 -3.76 -3.46 -11.80
CA THR A 82 -3.36 -2.22 -11.11
C THR A 82 -3.33 -2.41 -9.60
N GLU A 83 -4.34 -3.07 -9.02
CA GLU A 83 -4.40 -3.41 -7.60
C GLU A 83 -3.15 -4.18 -7.15
N ARG A 84 -2.80 -5.26 -7.86
CA ARG A 84 -1.62 -6.09 -7.54
C ARG A 84 -0.32 -5.31 -7.67
N LEU A 85 -0.18 -4.49 -8.72
CA LEU A 85 1.01 -3.67 -8.94
C LEU A 85 1.21 -2.65 -7.82
N TRP A 86 0.15 -1.96 -7.41
CA TRP A 86 0.21 -1.00 -6.31
C TRP A 86 0.39 -1.66 -4.94
N LEU A 87 -0.26 -2.79 -4.67
CA LEU A 87 -0.11 -3.52 -3.42
C LEU A 87 1.33 -4.01 -3.25
N TRP A 88 1.83 -4.78 -4.21
CA TRP A 88 3.20 -5.30 -4.15
C TRP A 88 4.24 -4.19 -4.24
N GLY A 89 3.99 -3.17 -5.06
CA GLY A 89 4.82 -1.97 -5.10
C GLY A 89 4.94 -1.31 -3.73
N THR A 90 3.82 -1.14 -3.02
CA THR A 90 3.77 -0.55 -1.67
C THR A 90 4.51 -1.37 -0.63
N ILE A 91 4.31 -2.68 -0.63
CA ILE A 91 4.99 -3.60 0.29
C ILE A 91 6.50 -3.55 0.06
N LEU A 92 6.95 -3.63 -1.19
CA LEU A 92 8.39 -3.60 -1.52
C LEU A 92 9.00 -2.22 -1.27
N PHE A 93 8.34 -1.13 -1.67
CA PHE A 93 8.87 0.23 -1.50
C PHE A 93 8.87 0.65 -0.03
N SER A 94 7.71 0.69 0.60
CA SER A 94 7.57 1.23 1.96
C SER A 94 8.06 0.24 3.00
N GLY A 95 7.73 -1.05 2.83
CA GLY A 95 8.15 -2.11 3.75
C GLY A 95 9.67 -2.28 3.81
N SER A 96 10.38 -2.17 2.68
CA SER A 96 11.86 -2.23 2.70
C SER A 96 12.49 -1.07 3.46
N ILE A 97 11.95 0.15 3.32
CA ILE A 97 12.45 1.32 4.05
C ILE A 97 12.20 1.17 5.56
N TYR A 98 11.01 0.70 5.98
CA TYR A 98 10.75 0.44 7.40
C TYR A 98 11.68 -0.62 7.96
N LEU A 99 11.86 -1.73 7.23
CA LEU A 99 12.76 -2.80 7.65
C LEU A 99 14.20 -2.32 7.76
N LEU A 100 14.67 -1.53 6.78
CA LEU A 100 16.00 -0.90 6.82
C LEU A 100 16.17 0.00 8.05
N LEU A 101 15.16 0.79 8.42
CA LEU A 101 15.22 1.61 9.62
C LEU A 101 15.30 0.75 10.88
N LEU A 102 14.43 -0.25 11.01
CA LEU A 102 14.42 -1.15 12.16
C LEU A 102 15.76 -1.88 12.32
N LEU A 103 16.34 -2.36 11.22
CA LEU A 103 17.65 -3.02 11.25
C LEU A 103 18.77 -2.06 11.67
N LYS A 104 18.72 -0.80 11.25
CA LYS A 104 19.69 0.23 11.65
C LYS A 104 19.60 0.54 13.15
N ILE A 105 18.38 0.70 13.68
CA ILE A 105 18.15 1.00 15.10
C ILE A 105 18.53 -0.19 15.99
N GLN A 106 18.08 -1.40 15.64
CA GLN A 106 18.22 -2.58 16.50
C GLN A 106 19.60 -3.23 16.44
N PHE A 107 20.21 -3.32 15.26
CA PHE A 107 21.42 -4.14 15.04
C PHE A 107 22.67 -3.31 14.73
N HIS A 108 22.64 -1.98 14.91
CA HIS A 108 23.78 -1.08 14.75
C HIS A 108 24.59 -1.37 13.46
N ALA A 109 24.01 -0.96 12.32
CA ALA A 109 24.67 -0.90 11.00
C ALA A 109 24.86 -2.22 10.21
N ILE A 110 23.86 -3.08 10.17
CA ILE A 110 23.77 -4.03 9.05
C ILE A 110 23.41 -3.24 7.79
N SER A 111 24.44 -2.90 7.01
CA SER A 111 24.28 -2.44 5.63
C SER A 111 23.89 -3.65 4.81
N LEU A 112 22.63 -3.72 4.36
CA LEU A 112 22.17 -4.72 3.40
C LEU A 112 21.98 -4.02 2.05
N PRO A 113 23.01 -3.99 1.18
CA PRO A 113 22.92 -3.37 -0.15
C PRO A 113 21.72 -3.92 -0.95
N ALA A 114 21.42 -5.21 -0.77
CA ALA A 114 20.29 -5.87 -1.40
C ALA A 114 18.94 -5.27 -1.01
N LEU A 115 18.74 -4.84 0.24
CA LEU A 115 17.49 -4.18 0.66
C LEU A 115 17.33 -2.80 0.02
N GLY A 116 18.43 -2.10 -0.25
CA GLY A 116 18.42 -0.84 -0.99
C GLY A 116 17.94 -0.97 -2.43
N LEU A 117 18.11 -2.15 -3.05
CA LEU A 117 17.61 -2.44 -4.41
C LEU A 117 16.14 -2.87 -4.44
N ILE A 118 15.56 -3.27 -3.31
CA ILE A 118 14.14 -3.62 -3.22
C ILE A 118 13.26 -2.37 -3.35
N THR A 119 13.69 -1.23 -2.80
CA THR A 119 12.93 0.02 -2.86
C THR A 119 12.69 0.48 -4.31
N PRO A 120 13.69 0.56 -5.21
CA PRO A 120 13.47 0.87 -6.62
C PRO A 120 12.51 -0.08 -7.33
N LEU A 121 12.59 -1.39 -7.05
CA LEU A 121 11.67 -2.38 -7.64
C LEU A 121 10.22 -2.09 -7.25
N GLY A 122 9.98 -1.77 -5.98
CA GLY A 122 8.65 -1.34 -5.51
C GLY A 122 8.15 -0.09 -6.24
N GLY A 123 9.01 0.90 -6.43
CA GLY A 123 8.69 2.11 -7.18
C GLY A 123 8.34 1.85 -8.65
N ILE A 124 9.06 0.94 -9.31
CA ILE A 124 8.76 0.52 -10.69
C ILE A 124 7.36 -0.11 -10.77
N LEU A 125 7.00 -1.01 -9.85
CA LEU A 125 5.66 -1.60 -9.82
C LEU A 125 4.57 -0.53 -9.63
N MET A 126 4.81 0.44 -8.75
CA MET A 126 3.88 1.57 -8.57
C MET A 126 3.67 2.36 -9.86
N ILE A 127 4.76 2.70 -10.56
CA ILE A 127 4.73 3.40 -11.85
C ILE A 127 3.94 2.59 -12.88
N LEU A 128 4.22 1.28 -13.01
CA LEU A 128 3.50 0.40 -13.92
C LEU A 128 1.99 0.34 -13.60
N GLY A 129 1.63 0.39 -12.32
CA GLY A 129 0.23 0.49 -11.89
C GLY A 129 -0.45 1.75 -12.41
N TRP A 130 0.19 2.91 -12.24
CA TRP A 130 -0.31 4.19 -12.78
C TRP A 130 -0.42 4.19 -14.31
N LEU A 131 0.59 3.65 -15.01
CA LEU A 131 0.54 3.52 -16.46
C LEU A 131 -0.59 2.59 -16.92
N ASN A 132 -0.90 1.54 -16.16
CA ASN A 132 -1.99 0.62 -16.47
C ASN A 132 -3.38 1.27 -16.31
N VAL A 133 -3.53 2.26 -15.42
CA VAL A 133 -4.78 3.03 -15.26
C VAL A 133 -5.18 3.73 -16.58
N ILE A 134 -4.21 4.18 -17.39
CA ILE A 134 -4.47 4.83 -18.68
C ILE A 134 -5.29 3.92 -19.63
N ARG A 135 -5.17 2.60 -19.47
CA ARG A 135 -5.88 1.61 -20.29
C ARG A 135 -7.32 1.35 -19.83
N PHE A 136 -7.78 1.99 -18.75
CA PHE A 136 -9.15 1.81 -18.28
C PHE A 136 -10.09 2.37 -19.34
N LYS A 137 -10.83 1.48 -20.01
CA LYS A 137 -11.82 1.90 -20.99
C LYS A 137 -12.93 2.65 -20.27
N ARG A 138 -13.24 3.85 -20.76
CA ARG A 138 -14.48 4.54 -20.43
C ARG A 138 -15.59 3.80 -21.18
N THR A 139 -16.24 2.87 -20.51
CA THR A 139 -17.49 2.24 -20.99
C THR A 139 -18.62 3.24 -20.94
#